data_AF-A0A2A4QIU5-F1
#
_entry.id   AF-A0A2A4QIU5-F1
#
_cell.length_a   1.000
_cell.length_b   1.000
_cell.length_c   1.000
_cell.angle_alpha   90.00
_cell.angle_beta   90.00
_cell.angle_gamma   90.00
#
_symmetry.space_group_name_H-M   'P 1'
#
loop_
_entity.id
_entity.type
_entity.pdbx_description
1 polymer ?
#
loop_
_entity_poly.entity_id
_entity_poly.type
_entity_poly.pdbx_seq_one_letter_code
_entity_poly.pdbx_strand_id
1 'polypeptide(L)'
;MTYTSGTISMYYYDATMTAVSDFVRLFDLNVNGGGDTGTSTVLSGVLSNFGGAGLVNGVDAGDVFNTALGSFQDYTEEAPGNNVYFAASQDTQPLTGLNFVNGVATIGGLHNGSINFQVPEPTSIAILGLGLLGFAGARRRKS
;
A
#
# COMPACT_ATOMS: atom_id res chain seq x y z
N MET A 1 -1.92 9.01 -21.05
CA MET A 1 -0.92 7.96 -20.75
C MET A 1 -1.61 6.85 -19.99
N THR A 2 -1.33 5.58 -20.29
CA THR A 2 -1.92 4.44 -19.56
C THR A 2 -0.77 3.57 -19.07
N TYR A 3 -0.76 3.28 -17.77
CA TYR A 3 0.23 2.41 -17.15
C TYR A 3 -0.44 1.08 -16.78
N THR A 4 0.03 -0.01 -17.36
CA THR A 4 -0.65 -1.31 -17.29
C THR A 4 -0.12 -2.22 -16.20
N SER A 5 1.19 -2.19 -15.93
CA SER A 5 1.81 -3.06 -14.92
C SER A 5 3.23 -2.62 -14.56
N GLY A 6 3.65 -2.88 -13.33
CA GLY A 6 5.04 -2.71 -12.88
C GLY A 6 5.16 -2.85 -11.37
N THR A 7 6.40 -2.85 -10.87
CA THR A 7 6.68 -2.94 -9.43
C THR A 7 7.48 -1.73 -8.98
N ILE A 8 7.05 -1.10 -7.88
CA ILE A 8 7.80 -0.06 -7.19
C ILE A 8 8.17 -0.61 -5.82
N SER A 9 9.47 -0.83 -5.59
CA SER A 9 9.95 -1.33 -4.30
C SER A 9 10.10 -0.20 -3.30
N MET A 10 9.48 -0.37 -2.13
CA MET A 10 9.56 0.57 -1.02
C MET A 10 10.59 0.09 -0.01
N TYR A 11 11.49 0.99 0.38
CA TYR A 11 12.56 0.70 1.32
C TYR A 11 12.55 1.69 2.47
N TYR A 12 12.92 1.20 3.65
CA TYR A 12 13.37 2.02 4.76
C TYR A 12 14.83 2.41 4.54
N TYR A 13 15.10 3.68 4.81
CA TYR A 13 16.43 4.28 4.73
C TYR A 13 16.68 5.09 6.00
N ASP A 14 17.90 4.98 6.53
CA ASP A 14 18.44 5.89 7.55
C ASP A 14 19.75 6.50 7.06
N ALA A 15 20.09 7.69 7.55
CA ALA A 15 21.29 8.45 7.19
C ALA A 15 22.61 7.68 7.43
N THR A 16 22.60 6.62 8.23
CA THR A 16 23.75 5.73 8.45
C THR A 16 23.98 4.72 7.31
N MET A 17 22.98 4.50 6.44
CA MET A 17 23.05 3.59 5.31
C MET A 17 23.76 4.28 4.12
N THR A 18 24.70 3.59 3.50
CA THR A 18 25.61 4.20 2.50
C THR A 18 25.42 3.64 1.09
N ALA A 19 24.79 2.47 0.97
CA ALA A 19 24.43 1.84 -0.29
C ALA A 19 22.96 1.40 -0.28
N VAL A 20 22.37 1.29 -1.48
CA VAL A 20 20.99 0.79 -1.65
C VAL A 20 20.85 -0.65 -1.14
N SER A 21 21.93 -1.43 -1.15
CA SER A 21 21.98 -2.77 -0.55
C SER A 21 21.81 -2.78 0.97
N ASP A 22 22.07 -1.65 1.63
CA ASP A 22 21.92 -1.50 3.08
C ASP A 22 20.46 -1.19 3.45
N PHE A 23 19.64 -0.81 2.47
CA PHE A 23 18.27 -0.43 2.71
C PHE A 23 17.43 -1.66 3.05
N VAL A 24 16.53 -1.49 4.01
CA VAL A 24 15.64 -2.57 4.42
C VAL A 24 14.37 -2.47 3.59
N ARG A 25 14.07 -3.50 2.78
CA ARG A 25 12.82 -3.53 2.02
C ARG A 25 11.64 -3.52 3.01
N LEU A 26 10.60 -2.75 2.71
CA LEU A 26 9.35 -2.75 3.47
C LEU A 26 8.31 -3.61 2.75
N PHE A 27 8.03 -3.28 1.49
CA PHE A 27 7.13 -4.03 0.60
C PHE A 27 7.29 -3.53 -0.84
N ASP A 28 6.70 -4.26 -1.78
CA ASP A 28 6.57 -3.87 -3.17
C ASP A 28 5.14 -3.38 -3.46
N LEU A 29 5.01 -2.25 -4.15
CA LEU A 29 3.78 -1.80 -4.78
C LEU A 29 3.68 -2.44 -6.18
N ASN A 30 2.85 -3.47 -6.31
CA ASN A 30 2.54 -4.05 -7.60
C ASN A 30 1.43 -3.24 -8.27
N VAL A 31 1.82 -2.42 -9.23
CA VAL A 31 0.90 -1.60 -10.02
C VAL A 31 0.13 -2.50 -10.96
N ASN A 32 -1.20 -2.47 -10.84
CA ASN A 32 -2.13 -3.23 -11.70
C ASN A 32 -2.86 -2.34 -12.69
N GLY A 33 -2.72 -1.02 -12.55
CA GLY A 33 -3.32 -0.06 -13.45
C GLY A 33 -3.04 1.37 -13.02
N GLY A 34 -3.14 2.28 -13.98
CA GLY A 34 -2.98 3.68 -13.75
C GLY A 34 -3.09 4.48 -15.04
N GLY A 35 -3.17 5.80 -14.89
CA GLY A 35 -3.27 6.68 -16.03
C GLY A 35 -3.46 8.13 -15.65
N ASP A 36 -3.55 8.93 -16.70
CA ASP A 36 -3.80 10.35 -16.61
C ASP A 36 -5.30 10.62 -16.42
N THR A 37 -5.62 11.46 -15.44
CA THR A 37 -6.98 11.95 -15.13
C THR A 37 -7.25 13.34 -15.72
N GLY A 38 -6.28 13.92 -16.42
CA GLY A 38 -6.28 15.28 -16.97
C GLY A 38 -5.63 16.30 -16.05
N THR A 39 -5.59 16.03 -14.73
CA THR A 39 -4.91 16.86 -13.74
C THR A 39 -3.90 16.09 -12.91
N SER A 40 -3.95 14.75 -12.92
CA SER A 40 -3.11 13.90 -12.10
C SER A 40 -2.76 12.61 -12.82
N THR A 41 -1.56 12.09 -12.57
CA THR A 41 -1.24 10.70 -12.91
C THR A 41 -1.51 9.83 -11.69
N VAL A 42 -2.40 8.85 -11.84
CA VAL A 42 -2.80 7.94 -10.77
C VAL A 42 -2.24 6.55 -11.03
N LEU A 43 -1.69 5.91 -10.01
CA LEU A 43 -1.27 4.51 -10.01
C LEU A 43 -2.05 3.76 -8.94
N SER A 44 -2.42 2.52 -9.21
CA SER A 44 -3.18 1.68 -8.28
C SER A 44 -2.73 0.23 -8.38
N GLY A 45 -2.91 -0.51 -7.29
CA GLY A 45 -2.49 -1.89 -7.23
C GLY A 45 -2.54 -2.49 -5.84
N VAL A 46 -1.70 -3.49 -5.61
CA VAL A 46 -1.63 -4.25 -4.36
C VAL A 46 -0.22 -4.28 -3.80
N LEU A 47 -0.09 -4.44 -2.50
CA LEU A 47 1.19 -4.68 -1.85
C LEU A 47 1.59 -6.15 -1.96
N SER A 48 2.88 -6.42 -2.00
CA SER A 48 3.46 -7.77 -1.93
C SER A 48 4.90 -7.73 -1.42
N ASN A 49 5.58 -8.88 -1.36
CA ASN A 49 7.02 -8.98 -1.10
C ASN A 49 7.44 -8.15 0.12
N PHE A 50 6.71 -8.35 1.22
CA PHE A 50 7.01 -7.72 2.49
C PHE A 50 8.42 -8.11 2.93
N GLY A 51 9.14 -7.15 3.52
CA GLY A 51 10.59 -7.12 3.75
C GLY A 51 11.27 -8.31 4.44
N GLY A 52 10.55 -9.39 4.72
CA GLY A 52 11.07 -10.65 5.25
C GLY A 52 11.83 -10.43 6.56
N ALA A 53 12.99 -11.08 6.68
CA ALA A 53 13.84 -11.07 7.88
C ALA A 53 14.60 -9.75 8.12
N GLY A 54 14.29 -8.67 7.40
CA GLY A 54 14.87 -7.36 7.65
C GLY A 54 14.30 -6.72 8.92
N LEU A 55 15.10 -5.93 9.64
CA LEU A 55 14.67 -5.21 10.84
C LEU A 55 14.72 -3.70 10.62
N VAL A 56 13.66 -3.01 11.04
CA VAL A 56 13.62 -1.55 11.16
C VAL A 56 13.49 -1.22 12.64
N ASN A 57 14.57 -0.69 13.23
CA ASN A 57 14.63 -0.34 14.66
C ASN A 57 14.21 -1.49 15.61
N GLY A 58 14.57 -2.73 15.25
CA GLY A 58 14.26 -3.93 16.04
C GLY A 58 12.87 -4.53 15.80
N VAL A 59 12.09 -3.98 14.87
CA VAL A 59 10.80 -4.53 14.41
C VAL A 59 11.00 -5.18 13.05
N ASP A 60 10.37 -6.33 12.80
CA ASP A 60 10.39 -6.98 11.49
C ASP A 60 9.82 -6.03 10.42
N ALA A 61 10.47 -5.97 9.26
CA ALA A 61 10.16 -4.97 8.24
C ALA A 61 8.73 -5.08 7.69
N GLY A 62 8.17 -6.30 7.67
CA GLY A 62 6.76 -6.54 7.33
C GLY A 62 5.77 -6.04 8.37
N ASP A 63 6.21 -5.86 9.61
CA ASP A 63 5.40 -5.46 10.76
C ASP A 63 5.45 -3.97 11.07
N VAL A 64 6.30 -3.21 10.37
CA VAL A 64 6.42 -1.75 10.54
C VAL A 64 5.08 -1.05 10.30
N PHE A 65 4.30 -1.52 9.33
CA PHE A 65 2.95 -1.03 9.07
C PHE A 65 1.94 -1.99 9.67
N ASN A 66 1.44 -1.62 10.85
CA ASN A 66 0.49 -2.45 11.59
C ASN A 66 -0.73 -1.68 12.07
N THR A 67 -1.68 -2.47 12.52
CA THR A 67 -2.92 -2.06 13.15
C THR A 67 -3.04 -2.81 14.47
N ALA A 68 -4.03 -2.45 15.30
CA ALA A 68 -4.31 -3.19 16.54
C ALA A 68 -4.66 -4.68 16.32
N LEU A 69 -4.90 -5.10 15.08
CA LEU A 69 -5.36 -6.43 14.73
C LEU A 69 -4.35 -7.24 13.88
N GLY A 70 -3.20 -6.65 13.52
CA GLY A 70 -2.18 -7.30 12.68
C GLY A 70 -1.43 -6.32 11.77
N SER A 71 -0.37 -6.81 11.13
CA SER A 71 0.42 -6.09 10.14
C SER A 71 -0.12 -6.19 8.73
N PHE A 72 0.36 -5.33 7.83
CA PHE A 72 0.02 -5.40 6.41
C PHE A 72 0.42 -6.74 5.80
N GLN A 73 1.53 -7.32 6.25
CA GLN A 73 1.94 -8.66 5.86
C GLN A 73 0.92 -9.69 6.34
N ASP A 74 0.52 -9.66 7.62
CA ASP A 74 -0.46 -10.58 8.19
C ASP A 74 -1.76 -10.59 7.38
N TYR A 75 -2.27 -9.42 6.99
CA TYR A 75 -3.49 -9.34 6.18
C TYR A 75 -3.38 -10.08 4.85
N THR A 76 -2.23 -10.02 4.20
CA THR A 76 -2.00 -10.66 2.89
C THR A 76 -1.66 -12.15 2.98
N GLU A 77 -1.03 -12.59 4.08
CA GLU A 77 -0.56 -13.97 4.24
C GLU A 77 -1.59 -14.88 4.94
N GLU A 78 -2.41 -14.33 5.85
CA GLU A 78 -3.37 -15.10 6.64
C GLU A 78 -4.60 -15.58 5.84
N ALA A 79 -4.94 -14.90 4.74
CA ALA A 79 -6.11 -15.25 3.94
C ALA A 79 -5.87 -15.04 2.43
N PRO A 80 -5.87 -16.12 1.62
CA PRO A 80 -5.77 -16.01 0.16
C PRO A 80 -6.87 -15.11 -0.40
N GLY A 81 -6.48 -13.98 -1.00
CA GLY A 81 -7.39 -13.01 -1.61
C GLY A 81 -7.62 -11.74 -0.80
N ASN A 82 -7.17 -11.67 0.45
CA ASN A 82 -7.04 -10.39 1.14
C ASN A 82 -5.77 -9.70 0.62
N ASN A 83 -5.93 -8.47 0.12
CA ASN A 83 -4.81 -7.66 -0.31
C ASN A 83 -4.90 -6.29 0.36
N VAL A 84 -3.74 -5.72 0.70
CA VAL A 84 -3.66 -4.29 0.97
C VAL A 84 -3.55 -3.59 -0.38
N TYR A 85 -4.56 -2.80 -0.74
CA TYR A 85 -4.56 -2.03 -1.97
C TYR A 85 -3.91 -0.69 -1.74
N PHE A 86 -3.30 -0.12 -2.78
CA PHE A 86 -2.84 1.25 -2.76
C PHE A 86 -3.40 2.04 -3.94
N ALA A 87 -3.54 3.34 -3.73
CA ALA A 87 -3.68 4.31 -4.80
C ALA A 87 -2.74 5.48 -4.53
N ALA A 88 -1.92 5.80 -5.53
CA ALA A 88 -1.01 6.94 -5.52
C ALA A 88 -1.46 7.95 -6.56
N SER A 89 -1.54 9.23 -6.19
CA SER A 89 -1.81 10.33 -7.11
C SER A 89 -0.61 11.26 -7.17
N GLN A 90 -0.21 11.63 -8.37
CA GLN A 90 0.74 12.70 -8.65
C GLN A 90 -0.04 13.81 -9.34
N ASP A 91 -0.55 14.73 -8.54
CA ASP A 91 -1.33 15.86 -9.01
C ASP A 91 -0.39 16.88 -9.64
N THR A 92 -0.71 17.28 -10.86
CA THR A 92 -0.01 18.33 -11.59
C THR A 92 -0.89 19.57 -11.61
N GLN A 93 -0.34 20.70 -11.18
CA GLN A 93 -1.07 21.97 -11.29
C GLN A 93 -1.01 22.45 -12.75
N PRO A 94 -2.09 23.07 -13.27
CA PRO A 94 -2.09 23.60 -14.62
C PRO A 94 -1.00 24.66 -14.80
N LEU A 95 -0.33 24.63 -15.94
CA LEU A 95 0.70 25.59 -16.30
C LEU A 95 0.08 26.97 -16.53
N THR A 96 0.45 27.96 -15.73
CA THR A 96 -0.01 29.35 -15.91
C THR A 96 1.07 30.18 -16.60
N GLY A 97 0.87 30.49 -17.88
CA GLY A 97 1.73 31.41 -18.64
C GLY A 97 2.99 30.75 -19.18
N LEU A 98 3.00 30.47 -20.48
CA LEU A 98 4.21 30.03 -21.19
C LEU A 98 4.95 31.27 -21.71
N ASN A 99 6.21 31.44 -21.31
CA ASN A 99 7.10 32.44 -21.88
C ASN A 99 8.15 31.78 -22.78
N PHE A 100 8.19 32.18 -24.05
CA PHE A 100 9.12 31.66 -25.02
C PHE A 100 10.27 32.65 -25.20
N VAL A 101 11.50 32.20 -24.99
CA VAL A 101 12.72 32.95 -25.28
C VAL A 101 13.52 32.20 -26.34
N ASN A 102 13.79 32.86 -27.47
CA ASN A 102 14.45 32.25 -28.64
C ASN A 102 13.77 30.96 -29.15
N GLY A 103 12.44 30.92 -29.10
CA GLY A 103 11.65 29.77 -29.56
C GLY A 103 11.61 28.59 -28.57
N VAL A 104 12.20 28.73 -27.39
CA VAL A 104 12.19 27.70 -26.33
C VAL A 104 11.45 28.24 -25.12
N ALA A 105 10.49 27.48 -24.60
CA ALA A 105 9.86 27.74 -23.31
C ALA A 105 10.33 26.70 -22.31
N THR A 106 10.81 27.15 -21.15
CA THR A 106 11.06 26.28 -19.99
C THR A 106 9.73 26.06 -19.28
N ILE A 107 9.28 24.80 -19.24
CA ILE A 107 8.03 24.42 -18.60
C ILE A 107 8.34 23.79 -17.25
N GLY A 108 7.92 24.46 -16.18
CA GLY A 108 7.95 23.94 -14.81
C GLY A 108 6.55 24.05 -14.19
N GLY A 109 6.20 23.11 -13.33
CA GLY A 109 4.91 23.07 -12.64
C GLY A 109 5.07 22.57 -11.21
N LEU A 110 4.15 22.99 -10.35
CA LEU A 110 4.03 22.42 -9.01
C LEU A 110 3.35 21.05 -9.10
N HIS A 111 3.83 20.09 -8.31
CA HIS A 111 3.17 18.80 -8.15
C HIS A 111 2.89 18.55 -6.67
N ASN A 112 1.80 17.83 -6.40
CA ASN A 112 1.49 17.29 -5.09
C ASN A 112 1.31 15.78 -5.20
N GLY A 113 1.97 15.04 -4.32
CA GLY A 113 1.91 13.58 -4.29
C GLY A 113 1.12 13.10 -3.08
N SER A 114 0.22 12.14 -3.28
CA SER A 114 -0.38 11.39 -2.18
C SER A 114 -0.33 9.89 -2.45
N ILE A 115 -0.26 9.11 -1.38
CA ILE A 115 -0.44 7.66 -1.41
C ILE A 115 -1.41 7.28 -0.30
N ASN A 116 -2.40 6.46 -0.62
CA ASN A 116 -3.31 5.88 0.34
C ASN A 116 -3.25 4.36 0.27
N PHE A 117 -3.54 3.73 1.41
CA PHE A 117 -3.62 2.28 1.54
C PHE A 117 -5.01 1.90 2.04
N GLN A 118 -5.64 0.95 1.36
CA GLN A 118 -6.90 0.37 1.78
C GLN A 118 -6.59 -0.98 2.42
N VAL A 119 -6.71 -1.03 3.75
CA VAL A 119 -6.37 -2.18 4.57
C VAL A 119 -7.65 -2.91 4.96
N PRO A 120 -7.82 -4.19 4.59
CA PRO A 120 -9.00 -4.97 4.98
C PRO A 120 -9.10 -5.15 6.51
N GLU A 121 -10.32 -5.32 7.02
CA GLU A 121 -10.52 -5.79 8.39
C GLU A 121 -10.20 -7.29 8.49
N PRO A 122 -9.61 -7.79 9.60
CA PRO A 122 -9.38 -9.22 9.76
C PRO A 122 -10.70 -9.97 10.02
N THR A 123 -10.81 -11.20 9.52
CA THR A 123 -12.03 -12.03 9.45
C THR A 123 -12.61 -12.53 10.79
N SER A 124 -12.39 -11.83 11.90
CA SER A 124 -12.72 -12.28 13.26
C SER A 124 -14.23 -12.26 13.61
N ILE A 125 -15.10 -11.71 12.76
CA ILE A 125 -16.54 -11.56 13.07
C ILE A 125 -17.33 -12.89 12.95
N ALA A 126 -16.87 -13.85 12.15
CA ALA A 126 -17.64 -15.09 11.93
C ALA A 126 -17.60 -16.08 13.10
N ILE A 127 -16.56 -16.04 13.96
CA ILE A 127 -16.37 -17.02 15.04
C ILE A 127 -17.28 -16.73 16.24
N LEU A 128 -17.54 -15.44 16.56
CA LEU A 128 -18.44 -15.08 17.65
C LEU A 128 -19.91 -15.39 17.31
N GLY A 129 -20.31 -15.18 16.04
CA GLY A 129 -21.66 -15.48 15.56
C GLY A 129 -21.96 -16.98 15.49
N LEU A 130 -21.01 -17.79 15.02
CA LEU A 130 -21.14 -19.24 14.96
C LEU A 130 -20.95 -19.91 16.33
N GLY A 131 -20.14 -19.32 17.22
CA GLY A 131 -20.01 -19.77 18.61
C GLY A 131 -21.31 -19.61 19.40
N LEU A 132 -22.04 -18.50 19.21
CA LEU A 132 -23.36 -18.30 19.81
C LEU A 132 -24.42 -19.25 19.24
N LEU A 133 -24.42 -19.50 17.93
CA LEU A 133 -25.28 -20.50 17.29
C LEU A 133 -24.98 -21.92 17.77
N GLY A 134 -23.70 -22.29 17.92
CA GLY A 134 -23.26 -23.56 18.48
C GLY A 134 -23.69 -23.75 19.93
N PHE A 135 -23.58 -22.70 20.77
CA PHE A 135 -24.09 -22.73 22.14
C PHE A 135 -25.62 -22.75 22.21
N ALA A 136 -26.33 -22.07 21.32
CA ALA A 136 -27.79 -22.12 21.23
C ALA A 136 -28.30 -23.50 20.79
N GLY A 137 -27.56 -24.19 19.90
CA GLY A 137 -27.82 -25.57 19.47
C GLY A 137 -27.50 -26.61 20.56
N ALA A 138 -26.40 -26.44 21.28
CA ALA A 138 -26.01 -27.34 22.38
C ALA A 138 -26.94 -27.26 23.59
N ARG A 139 -27.69 -26.15 23.77
CA ARG A 139 -28.60 -25.95 24.90
C ARG A 139 -29.92 -26.72 24.81
N ARG A 140 -30.24 -27.39 23.68
CA ARG A 140 -31.47 -28.18 23.50
C ARG A 140 -31.29 -29.70 23.66
N ARG A 141 -30.36 -30.16 24.51
CA ARG A 141 -30.36 -31.56 24.98
C ARG A 141 -30.42 -31.63 26.51
N LYS A 142 -31.63 -31.49 27.05
CA LYS A 142 -31.98 -31.95 28.39
C LYS A 142 -33.12 -32.96 28.26
N SER A 143 -32.83 -34.14 28.83
CA SER A 143 -33.65 -35.25 29.35
C SER A 143 -35.09 -35.37 28.87
#